data_AF-A0A9X2EP03-F1
#
_entry.id   AF-A0A9X2EP03-F1
#
_cell.length_a   1.000
_cell.length_b   1.000
_cell.length_c   1.000
_cell.angle_alpha   90.00
_cell.angle_beta   90.00
_cell.angle_gamma   90.00
#
_symmetry.space_group_name_H-M   'P 1'
#
loop_
_entity.id
_entity.type
_entity.pdbx_description
1 polymer ?
#
loop_
_entity_poly.entity_id
_entity_poly.type
_entity_poly.pdbx_seq_one_letter_code
_entity_poly.pdbx_strand_id
1 'polypeptide(L)'
;MKKLIFLAFGDNFFTRFLNHPALSICIPAFTTMYYLTLDIWGDDFELIKNNIEFHQSAFLALLFITSLVIIFKTISELLRSKVSKQKNEITKALIMLFKSLVNKKKRRFFDKAKHLKPTGDTFKAITHPKEQLEYVLAETKRFLVEAFGLDAKNIAITIIQGNPREDKWWYELRCETQRKYAKARDIMNGNSTAATCFQSGDSLLIPDIRKGIKENMFEHSKRSRDAKQGSIYCKPVRITVNNCNYVYIFSIAVYGQNICPADSNEDFKACENVLDDIADRVELELYLHSMRKYRFQDISTSREGSANAEDIST
;
A
#
# COMPACT_ATOMS: atom_id res chain seq x y z
N MET A 1 2.04 7.88 -24.16
CA MET A 1 0.71 8.51 -24.33
C MET A 1 -0.06 8.69 -23.01
N LYS A 2 -0.37 7.63 -22.24
CA LYS A 2 -1.13 7.75 -20.96
C LYS A 2 -0.51 8.74 -19.95
N LYS A 3 0.82 8.73 -19.78
CA LYS A 3 1.55 9.67 -18.89
C LYS A 3 1.43 11.13 -19.31
N LEU A 4 1.49 11.43 -20.61
CA LEU A 4 1.38 12.81 -21.12
C LEU A 4 -0.05 13.34 -20.96
N ILE A 5 -1.07 12.50 -21.16
CA ILE A 5 -2.47 12.87 -20.92
C ILE A 5 -2.71 13.09 -19.42
N PHE A 6 -2.17 12.23 -18.55
CA PHE A 6 -2.27 12.45 -17.10
C PHE A 6 -1.46 13.68 -16.64
N LEU A 7 -0.31 13.96 -17.24
CA LEU A 7 0.43 15.19 -16.97
C LEU A 7 -0.27 16.43 -17.49
N ALA A 8 -0.97 16.38 -18.62
CA ALA A 8 -1.67 17.55 -19.18
C ALA A 8 -3.03 17.79 -18.51
N PHE A 9 -3.74 16.72 -18.12
CA PHE A 9 -5.13 16.78 -17.65
C PHE A 9 -5.35 16.27 -16.20
N GLY A 10 -4.28 15.79 -15.54
CA GLY A 10 -4.27 15.36 -14.13
C GLY A 10 -4.17 16.55 -13.17
N ASP A 11 -3.62 16.37 -11.98
CA ASP A 11 -3.76 17.36 -10.90
C ASP A 11 -2.67 18.47 -10.93
N ASN A 12 -2.75 19.36 -11.92
CA ASN A 12 -1.87 20.52 -12.09
C ASN A 12 -2.58 21.83 -11.75
N PHE A 13 -1.81 22.92 -11.62
CA PHE A 13 -2.38 24.25 -11.37
C PHE A 13 -3.42 24.67 -12.42
N PHE A 14 -3.14 24.43 -13.70
CA PHE A 14 -4.04 24.80 -14.80
C PHE A 14 -5.35 23.99 -14.79
N THR A 15 -5.30 22.70 -14.47
CA THR A 15 -6.49 21.85 -14.36
C THR A 15 -7.28 22.16 -13.09
N ARG A 16 -6.62 22.49 -11.98
CA ARG A 16 -7.28 22.98 -10.76
C ARG A 16 -7.99 24.32 -11.00
N PHE A 17 -7.37 25.22 -11.77
CA PHE A 17 -7.97 26.49 -12.17
C PHE A 17 -9.19 26.27 -13.07
N LEU A 18 -9.04 25.53 -14.18
CA LEU A 18 -10.15 25.27 -15.12
C LEU A 18 -11.30 24.44 -14.52
N ASN A 19 -10.98 23.53 -13.59
CA ASN A 19 -11.99 22.75 -12.87
C ASN A 19 -12.58 23.49 -11.65
N HIS A 20 -12.21 24.75 -11.42
CA HIS A 20 -12.79 25.50 -10.31
C HIS A 20 -14.31 25.66 -10.55
N PRO A 21 -15.17 25.35 -9.55
CA PRO A 21 -16.61 25.42 -9.71
C PRO A 21 -17.10 26.76 -10.25
N ALA A 22 -16.49 27.86 -9.80
CA ALA A 22 -16.81 29.21 -10.27
C ALA A 22 -16.59 29.38 -11.78
N LEU A 23 -15.46 28.93 -12.33
CA LEU A 23 -15.16 29.10 -13.76
C LEU A 23 -16.12 28.31 -14.65
N SER A 24 -16.47 27.09 -14.23
CA SER A 24 -17.42 26.25 -14.96
C SER A 24 -18.85 26.79 -14.94
N ILE A 25 -19.21 27.62 -13.95
CA ILE A 25 -20.54 28.23 -13.85
C ILE A 25 -20.53 29.58 -14.57
N CYS A 26 -19.50 30.40 -14.32
CA CYS A 26 -19.42 31.76 -14.84
C CYS A 26 -19.23 31.81 -16.36
N ILE A 27 -18.34 31.00 -16.95
CA ILE A 27 -18.04 31.11 -18.39
C ILE A 27 -19.26 30.80 -19.28
N PRO A 28 -20.01 29.70 -19.06
CA PRO A 28 -21.25 29.46 -19.79
C PRO A 28 -22.30 30.54 -19.50
N ALA A 29 -22.43 30.98 -18.24
CA ALA A 29 -23.39 32.02 -17.87
C ALA A 29 -23.10 33.35 -18.58
N PHE A 30 -21.83 33.77 -18.64
CA PHE A 30 -21.42 34.98 -19.37
C PHE A 30 -21.66 34.83 -20.88
N THR A 31 -21.37 33.66 -21.45
CA THR A 31 -21.61 33.41 -22.88
C THR A 31 -23.11 33.45 -23.21
N THR A 32 -23.94 32.83 -22.37
CA THR A 32 -25.41 32.88 -22.49
C THR A 32 -25.95 34.30 -22.28
N MET A 33 -25.44 35.03 -21.29
CA MET A 33 -25.85 36.41 -21.03
C MET A 33 -25.47 37.32 -22.19
N TYR A 34 -24.29 37.12 -22.77
CA TYR A 34 -23.83 37.86 -23.96
C TYR A 34 -24.71 37.56 -25.17
N TYR A 35 -25.05 36.29 -25.40
CA TYR A 35 -26.01 35.89 -26.43
C TYR A 35 -27.36 36.58 -26.24
N LEU A 36 -27.95 36.51 -25.05
CA LEU A 36 -29.23 37.14 -24.73
C LEU A 36 -29.19 38.67 -24.93
N THR A 37 -28.05 39.30 -24.62
CA THR A 37 -27.86 40.74 -24.82
C THR A 37 -27.90 41.09 -26.32
N LEU A 38 -27.25 40.28 -27.15
CA LEU A 38 -27.28 40.46 -28.60
C LEU A 38 -28.66 40.14 -29.21
N ASP A 39 -29.36 39.14 -28.69
CA ASP A 39 -30.69 38.71 -29.17
C ASP A 39 -31.80 39.71 -28.83
N ILE A 40 -31.79 40.25 -27.59
CA ILE A 40 -32.83 41.17 -27.12
C ILE A 40 -32.60 42.61 -27.61
N TRP A 41 -31.35 43.08 -27.61
CA TRP A 41 -31.03 44.49 -27.87
C TRP A 41 -30.23 44.73 -29.15
N GLY A 42 -30.00 43.71 -29.96
CA GLY A 42 -29.15 43.79 -31.15
C GLY A 42 -29.59 44.85 -32.15
N ASP A 43 -30.90 45.01 -32.34
CA ASP A 43 -31.48 45.94 -33.32
C ASP A 43 -31.70 47.37 -32.75
N ASP A 44 -31.78 47.48 -31.42
CA ASP A 44 -32.15 48.71 -30.70
C ASP A 44 -30.94 49.51 -30.21
N PHE A 45 -29.82 48.85 -29.88
CA PHE A 45 -28.60 49.52 -29.43
C PHE A 45 -27.68 49.87 -30.60
N GLU A 46 -27.50 51.17 -30.86
CA GLU A 46 -26.62 51.68 -31.92
C GLU A 46 -25.18 51.11 -31.85
N LEU A 47 -24.69 50.87 -30.64
CA LEU A 47 -23.34 50.36 -30.39
C LEU A 47 -23.16 48.92 -30.92
N ILE A 48 -24.22 48.10 -30.86
CA ILE A 48 -24.25 46.72 -31.35
C ILE A 48 -24.57 46.70 -32.85
N LYS A 49 -25.59 47.45 -33.26
CA LYS A 49 -26.05 47.57 -34.65
C LYS A 49 -24.97 48.07 -35.61
N ASN A 50 -24.11 48.97 -35.16
CA ASN A 50 -23.03 49.52 -35.98
C ASN A 50 -21.78 48.61 -36.04
N ASN A 51 -21.70 47.55 -35.22
CA ASN A 51 -20.52 46.70 -35.08
C ASN A 51 -20.85 45.19 -35.10
N ILE A 52 -21.81 44.78 -35.93
CA ILE A 52 -22.34 43.40 -35.95
C ILE A 52 -21.23 42.35 -36.17
N GLU A 53 -20.32 42.57 -37.12
CA GLU A 53 -19.23 41.62 -37.42
C GLU A 53 -18.29 41.40 -36.23
N PHE A 54 -18.03 42.46 -35.45
CA PHE A 54 -17.23 42.38 -34.23
C PHE A 54 -17.94 41.54 -33.17
N HIS A 55 -19.23 41.79 -32.93
CA HIS A 55 -20.02 41.05 -31.95
C HIS A 55 -20.20 39.57 -32.32
N GLN A 56 -20.37 39.26 -33.60
CA GLN A 56 -20.40 37.88 -34.10
C GLN A 56 -19.06 37.17 -33.87
N SER A 57 -17.94 37.82 -34.19
CA SER A 57 -16.61 37.28 -33.97
C SER A 57 -16.31 37.07 -32.48
N ALA A 58 -16.69 38.03 -31.64
CA ALA A 58 -16.55 37.95 -30.18
C ALA A 58 -17.40 36.82 -29.60
N PHE A 59 -18.65 36.66 -30.05
CA PHE A 59 -19.52 35.56 -29.63
C PHE A 59 -18.98 34.19 -30.06
N LEU A 60 -18.49 34.06 -31.29
CA LEU A 60 -17.88 32.82 -31.78
C LEU A 60 -16.65 32.45 -30.96
N ALA A 61 -15.80 33.44 -30.62
CA ALA A 61 -14.66 33.24 -29.75
C ALA A 61 -15.08 32.78 -28.34
N LEU A 62 -16.11 33.41 -27.75
CA LEU A 62 -16.69 33.01 -26.45
C LEU A 62 -17.25 31.58 -26.47
N LEU A 63 -17.98 31.20 -27.53
CA LEU A 63 -18.49 29.84 -27.72
C LEU A 63 -17.36 28.81 -27.83
N PHE A 64 -16.32 29.13 -28.58
CA PHE A 64 -15.15 28.26 -28.73
C PHE A 64 -14.43 28.08 -27.40
N ILE A 65 -14.17 29.16 -26.65
CA ILE A 65 -13.55 29.11 -25.32
C ILE A 65 -14.43 28.29 -24.36
N THR A 66 -15.73 28.53 -24.34
CA THR A 66 -16.67 27.80 -23.48
C THR A 66 -16.66 26.31 -23.78
N SER A 67 -16.67 25.96 -25.08
CA SER A 67 -16.61 24.57 -25.53
C SER A 67 -15.30 23.89 -25.12
N LEU A 68 -14.16 24.58 -25.27
CA LEU A 68 -12.86 24.08 -24.81
C LEU A 68 -12.82 23.84 -23.30
N VAL A 69 -13.34 24.77 -22.50
CA VAL A 69 -13.40 24.64 -21.02
C VAL A 69 -14.25 23.43 -20.62
N ILE A 70 -15.42 23.25 -21.25
CA ILE A 70 -16.30 22.11 -20.97
C ILE A 70 -15.62 20.79 -21.34
N ILE A 71 -15.01 20.69 -22.54
CA ILE A 71 -14.30 19.48 -22.98
C ILE A 71 -13.16 19.14 -22.02
N PHE A 72 -12.35 20.13 -21.65
CA PHE A 72 -11.22 19.94 -20.76
C PHE A 72 -11.66 19.47 -19.37
N LYS A 73 -12.74 20.07 -18.83
CA LYS A 73 -13.35 19.67 -17.57
C LYS A 73 -13.87 18.23 -17.64
N THR A 74 -14.64 17.87 -18.66
CA THR A 74 -15.17 16.51 -18.82
C THR A 74 -14.05 15.48 -18.88
N ILE A 75 -12.98 15.74 -19.62
CA ILE A 75 -11.81 14.85 -19.67
C ILE A 75 -11.15 14.72 -18.28
N SER A 76 -10.96 15.84 -17.58
CA SER A 76 -10.36 15.84 -16.24
C SER A 76 -11.22 15.11 -15.21
N GLU A 77 -12.54 15.29 -15.24
CA GLU A 77 -13.50 14.57 -14.39
C GLU A 77 -13.51 13.07 -14.68
N LEU A 78 -13.45 12.66 -15.95
CA LEU A 78 -13.35 11.25 -16.33
C LEU A 78 -12.07 10.60 -15.78
N LEU A 79 -10.94 11.31 -15.86
CA LEU A 79 -9.66 10.85 -15.30
C LEU A 79 -9.70 10.77 -13.76
N ARG A 80 -10.20 11.81 -13.10
CA ARG A 80 -10.35 11.85 -11.63
C ARG A 80 -11.33 10.79 -11.13
N SER A 81 -12.43 10.56 -11.83
CA SER A 81 -13.40 9.51 -11.51
C SER A 81 -12.76 8.13 -11.53
N LYS A 82 -11.90 7.85 -12.52
CA LYS A 82 -11.19 6.57 -12.59
C LYS A 82 -10.23 6.36 -11.40
N VAL A 83 -9.46 7.39 -11.04
CA VAL A 83 -8.55 7.35 -9.88
C VAL A 83 -9.36 7.20 -8.58
N SER A 84 -10.44 7.95 -8.41
CA SER A 84 -11.32 7.86 -7.24
C SER A 84 -11.95 6.47 -7.10
N LYS A 85 -12.42 5.86 -8.21
CA LYS A 85 -12.92 4.48 -8.20
C LYS A 85 -11.85 3.50 -7.72
N GLN A 86 -10.62 3.61 -8.23
CA GLN A 86 -9.53 2.75 -7.79
C GLN A 86 -9.20 2.93 -6.30
N LYS A 87 -9.12 4.17 -5.80
CA LYS A 87 -8.92 4.46 -4.38
C LYS A 87 -10.05 3.86 -3.51
N ASN A 88 -11.30 3.99 -3.94
CA ASN A 88 -12.44 3.40 -3.24
C ASN A 88 -12.40 1.88 -3.19
N GLU A 89 -11.99 1.20 -4.27
CA GLU A 89 -11.84 -0.25 -4.28
C GLU A 89 -10.71 -0.71 -3.35
N ILE A 90 -9.57 0.00 -3.32
CA ILE A 90 -8.48 -0.30 -2.37
C ILE A 90 -8.97 -0.15 -0.92
N THR A 91 -9.65 0.96 -0.59
CA THR A 91 -10.21 1.19 0.75
C THR A 91 -11.23 0.12 1.13
N LYS A 92 -12.11 -0.27 0.20
CA LYS A 92 -13.10 -1.33 0.43
C LYS A 92 -12.43 -2.67 0.67
N ALA A 93 -11.40 -3.01 -0.11
CA ALA A 93 -10.61 -4.23 0.09
C ALA A 93 -9.88 -4.22 1.44
N LEU A 94 -9.36 -3.07 1.89
CA LEU A 94 -8.72 -2.92 3.20
C LEU A 94 -9.73 -3.11 4.35
N ILE A 95 -10.93 -2.53 4.24
CA ILE A 95 -12.02 -2.75 5.20
C ILE A 95 -12.41 -4.24 5.26
N MET A 96 -12.49 -4.89 4.09
CA MET A 96 -12.81 -6.33 4.01
C MET A 96 -11.71 -7.19 4.65
N LEU A 97 -10.42 -6.85 4.42
CA LEU A 97 -9.28 -7.47 5.11
C LEU A 97 -9.45 -7.37 6.62
N PHE A 98 -9.62 -6.18 7.18
CA PHE A 98 -9.74 -6.01 8.64
C PHE A 98 -10.97 -6.69 9.22
N LYS A 99 -12.11 -6.63 8.53
CA LYS A 99 -13.32 -7.36 8.94
C LYS A 99 -13.09 -8.87 8.97
N SER A 100 -12.38 -9.41 7.98
CA SER A 100 -11.98 -10.81 7.90
C SER A 100 -11.13 -11.22 9.12
N LEU A 101 -10.10 -10.44 9.44
CA LEU A 101 -9.21 -10.67 10.59
C LEU A 101 -9.96 -10.64 11.93
N VAL A 102 -10.84 -9.64 12.12
CA VAL A 102 -11.65 -9.50 13.34
C VAL A 102 -12.63 -10.66 13.47
N ASN A 103 -13.32 -11.04 12.39
CA ASN A 103 -14.27 -12.16 12.41
C ASN A 103 -13.59 -13.48 12.74
N LYS A 104 -12.39 -13.74 12.19
CA LYS A 104 -11.60 -14.92 12.52
C LYS A 104 -11.26 -14.96 14.02
N LYS A 105 -10.82 -13.83 14.58
CA LYS A 105 -10.50 -13.70 16.02
C LYS A 105 -11.74 -13.89 16.90
N LYS A 106 -12.87 -13.27 16.54
CA LYS A 106 -14.15 -13.42 17.24
C LYS A 106 -14.64 -14.87 17.25
N ARG A 107 -14.59 -15.54 16.09
CA ARG A 107 -14.97 -16.96 15.98
C ARG A 107 -14.09 -17.83 16.86
N ARG A 108 -12.77 -17.65 16.80
CA ARG A 108 -11.83 -18.37 17.69
C ARG A 108 -12.18 -18.18 19.16
N PHE A 109 -12.44 -16.94 19.58
CA PHE A 109 -12.76 -16.64 20.97
C PHE A 109 -14.07 -17.32 21.39
N PHE A 110 -15.11 -17.23 20.57
CA PHE A 110 -16.39 -17.88 20.82
C PHE A 110 -16.24 -19.41 20.93
N ASP A 111 -15.53 -20.04 20.00
CA ASP A 111 -15.35 -21.49 19.96
C ASP A 111 -14.50 -21.97 21.15
N LYS A 112 -13.43 -21.26 21.51
CA LYS A 112 -12.59 -21.61 22.66
C LYS A 112 -13.28 -21.34 24.00
N ALA A 113 -14.08 -20.27 24.09
CA ALA A 113 -14.79 -19.91 25.32
C ALA A 113 -15.75 -21.01 25.80
N LYS A 114 -16.42 -21.70 24.88
CA LYS A 114 -17.34 -22.82 25.19
C LYS A 114 -16.68 -24.00 25.89
N HIS A 115 -15.36 -24.13 25.77
CA HIS A 115 -14.59 -25.27 26.30
C HIS A 115 -13.60 -24.84 27.38
N LEU A 116 -13.72 -23.62 27.90
CA LEU A 116 -12.88 -23.14 29.00
C LEU A 116 -13.22 -23.89 30.28
N LYS A 117 -12.20 -24.47 30.90
CA LYS A 117 -12.31 -25.03 32.25
C LYS A 117 -12.09 -23.91 33.28
N PRO A 118 -12.84 -23.86 34.39
CA PRO A 118 -12.69 -22.83 35.43
C PRO A 118 -11.26 -22.70 36.00
N THR A 119 -10.51 -23.80 36.02
CA THR A 119 -9.13 -23.86 36.54
C THR A 119 -8.06 -23.86 35.44
N GLY A 120 -8.46 -23.74 34.16
CA GLY A 120 -7.53 -23.77 33.03
C GLY A 120 -6.84 -22.42 32.77
N ASP A 121 -5.70 -22.45 32.09
CA ASP A 121 -5.05 -21.21 31.62
C ASP A 121 -5.84 -20.60 30.45
N THR A 122 -6.73 -19.67 30.79
CA THR A 122 -7.56 -18.92 29.83
C THR A 122 -6.72 -18.21 28.77
N PHE A 123 -5.56 -17.68 29.15
CA PHE A 123 -4.69 -16.98 28.20
C PHE A 123 -4.14 -17.97 27.18
N LYS A 124 -3.62 -19.13 27.60
CA LYS A 124 -3.16 -20.19 26.68
C LYS A 124 -4.28 -20.72 25.78
N ALA A 125 -5.48 -20.86 26.32
CA ALA A 125 -6.62 -21.43 25.60
C ALA A 125 -7.15 -20.50 24.48
N ILE A 126 -7.17 -19.18 24.74
CA ILE A 126 -7.78 -18.18 23.85
C ILE A 126 -6.76 -17.59 22.86
N THR A 127 -5.52 -17.38 23.30
CA THR A 127 -4.49 -16.74 22.49
C THR A 127 -3.86 -17.76 21.57
N HIS A 128 -3.94 -17.54 20.26
CA HIS A 128 -3.25 -18.36 19.24
C HIS A 128 -2.58 -17.42 18.23
N PRO A 129 -1.54 -16.68 18.68
CA PRO A 129 -0.96 -15.61 17.89
C PRO A 129 -0.28 -16.11 16.61
N LYS A 130 0.37 -17.28 16.63
CA LYS A 130 0.97 -17.88 15.43
C LYS A 130 -0.07 -18.16 14.34
N GLU A 131 -1.16 -18.86 14.68
CA GLU A 131 -2.28 -19.12 13.75
C GLU A 131 -2.90 -17.81 13.24
N GLN A 132 -3.02 -16.80 14.11
CA GLN A 132 -3.53 -15.49 13.72
C GLN A 132 -2.58 -14.77 12.77
N LEU A 133 -1.28 -14.79 13.03
CA LEU A 133 -0.27 -14.19 12.16
C LEU A 133 -0.26 -14.87 10.79
N GLU A 134 -0.27 -16.21 10.73
CA GLU A 134 -0.40 -16.95 9.47
C GLU A 134 -1.64 -16.54 8.68
N TYR A 135 -2.78 -16.38 9.36
CA TYR A 135 -4.00 -15.88 8.75
C TYR A 135 -3.86 -14.43 8.27
N VAL A 136 -3.24 -13.55 9.05
CA VAL A 136 -2.97 -12.16 8.64
C VAL A 136 -2.08 -12.10 7.41
N LEU A 137 -1.03 -12.92 7.33
CA LEU A 137 -0.14 -12.96 6.15
C LEU A 137 -0.89 -13.45 4.91
N ALA A 138 -1.71 -14.49 5.04
CA ALA A 138 -2.50 -15.02 3.93
C ALA A 138 -3.53 -14.00 3.41
N GLU A 139 -4.24 -13.34 4.32
CA GLU A 139 -5.23 -12.31 3.98
C GLU A 139 -4.57 -11.05 3.41
N THR A 140 -3.40 -10.67 3.90
CA THR A 140 -2.58 -9.58 3.32
C THR A 140 -2.20 -9.91 1.88
N LYS A 141 -1.76 -11.15 1.62
CA LYS A 141 -1.44 -11.59 0.26
C LYS A 141 -2.68 -11.51 -0.64
N ARG A 142 -3.84 -11.95 -0.17
CA ARG A 142 -5.10 -11.84 -0.92
C ARG A 142 -5.45 -10.38 -1.23
N PHE A 143 -5.36 -9.51 -0.24
CA PHE A 143 -5.56 -8.07 -0.41
C PHE A 143 -4.63 -7.50 -1.49
N LEU A 144 -3.34 -7.86 -1.46
CA LEU A 144 -2.38 -7.42 -2.48
C LEU A 144 -2.74 -7.87 -3.89
N VAL A 145 -3.30 -9.08 -4.05
CA VAL A 145 -3.79 -9.58 -5.34
C VAL A 145 -5.04 -8.81 -5.79
N GLU A 146 -6.03 -8.67 -4.92
CA GLU A 146 -7.34 -8.10 -5.25
C GLU A 146 -7.28 -6.57 -5.45
N ALA A 147 -6.59 -5.86 -4.54
CA ALA A 147 -6.57 -4.40 -4.53
C ALA A 147 -5.52 -3.81 -5.48
N PHE A 148 -4.34 -4.46 -5.60
CA PHE A 148 -3.23 -3.96 -6.41
C PHE A 148 -3.03 -4.74 -7.72
N GLY A 149 -3.81 -5.79 -7.98
CA GLY A 149 -3.71 -6.57 -9.22
C GLY A 149 -2.38 -7.32 -9.35
N LEU A 150 -1.76 -7.67 -8.22
CA LEU A 150 -0.47 -8.37 -8.19
C LEU A 150 -0.67 -9.88 -8.37
N ASP A 151 0.28 -10.54 -9.01
CA ASP A 151 0.23 -11.99 -9.12
C ASP A 151 0.66 -12.63 -7.80
N ALA A 152 -0.13 -13.59 -7.31
CA ALA A 152 0.16 -14.33 -6.07
C ALA A 152 1.55 -14.99 -6.06
N LYS A 153 2.05 -15.43 -7.23
CA LYS A 153 3.38 -16.05 -7.40
C LYS A 153 4.54 -15.06 -7.23
N ASN A 154 4.27 -13.77 -7.35
CA ASN A 154 5.26 -12.70 -7.30
C ASN A 154 5.40 -12.11 -5.91
N ILE A 155 4.41 -12.30 -5.04
CA ILE A 155 4.38 -11.79 -3.67
C ILE A 155 5.06 -12.78 -2.72
N ALA A 156 5.95 -12.30 -1.86
CA ALA A 156 6.55 -13.02 -0.75
C ALA A 156 6.39 -12.20 0.53
N ILE A 157 5.75 -12.78 1.55
CA ILE A 157 5.51 -12.12 2.84
C ILE A 157 6.17 -12.95 3.94
N THR A 158 7.02 -12.32 4.73
CA THR A 158 7.79 -13.00 5.78
C THR A 158 7.91 -12.16 7.05
N ILE A 159 8.08 -12.85 8.17
CA ILE A 159 8.46 -12.27 9.46
C ILE A 159 9.78 -12.90 9.87
N ILE A 160 10.84 -12.09 9.91
CA ILE A 160 12.14 -12.47 10.47
C ILE A 160 12.10 -12.14 11.96
N GLN A 161 12.60 -13.04 12.80
CA GLN A 161 12.89 -12.76 14.20
C GLN A 161 14.39 -12.85 14.42
N GLY A 162 14.91 -12.08 15.37
CA GLY A 162 16.29 -12.26 15.79
C GLY A 162 16.59 -11.83 17.21
N ASN A 163 17.80 -12.22 17.62
CA ASN A 163 18.47 -11.74 18.81
C ASN A 163 19.71 -10.95 18.36
N PRO A 164 19.64 -9.59 18.34
CA PRO A 164 20.75 -8.75 17.90
C PRO A 164 22.02 -8.92 18.73
N ARG A 165 21.91 -9.33 20.01
CA ARG A 165 23.07 -9.53 20.88
C ARG A 165 23.89 -10.76 20.49
N GLU A 166 23.24 -11.76 19.89
CA GLU A 166 23.86 -13.04 19.51
C GLU A 166 24.08 -13.17 18.00
N ASP A 167 23.77 -12.13 17.21
CA ASP A 167 23.78 -12.18 15.73
C ASP A 167 22.98 -13.38 15.16
N LYS A 168 21.87 -13.73 15.83
CA LYS A 168 21.01 -14.86 15.42
C LYS A 168 19.73 -14.33 14.81
N TRP A 169 19.48 -14.72 13.56
CA TRP A 169 18.30 -14.34 12.80
C TRP A 169 17.67 -15.56 12.12
N TRP A 170 16.35 -15.72 12.24
CA TRP A 170 15.60 -16.82 11.64
C TRP A 170 14.24 -16.33 11.11
N TYR A 171 13.63 -17.12 10.22
CA TYR A 171 12.26 -16.88 9.80
C TYR A 171 11.30 -17.41 10.85
N GLU A 172 10.61 -16.53 11.55
CA GLU A 172 9.55 -16.92 12.47
C GLU A 172 8.31 -17.39 11.71
N LEU A 173 7.95 -16.66 10.63
CA LEU A 173 6.83 -17.00 9.77
C LEU A 173 7.14 -16.72 8.31
N ARG A 174 6.63 -17.61 7.45
CA ARG A 174 6.70 -17.51 5.99
C ARG A 174 5.32 -17.80 5.44
N CYS A 175 4.76 -16.87 4.66
CA CYS A 175 3.46 -17.08 4.03
C CYS A 175 3.48 -18.28 3.05
N GLU A 176 4.63 -18.56 2.43
CA GLU A 176 4.81 -19.75 1.58
C GLU A 176 6.03 -20.55 2.03
N THR A 177 5.82 -21.71 2.63
CA THR A 177 6.90 -22.55 3.17
C THR A 177 7.73 -23.26 2.10
N GLN A 178 7.14 -23.54 0.94
CA GLN A 178 7.79 -24.29 -0.15
C GLN A 178 8.75 -23.44 -1.01
N ARG A 179 8.77 -22.12 -0.86
CA ARG A 179 9.68 -21.25 -1.61
C ARG A 179 11.10 -21.31 -1.03
N LYS A 180 12.10 -21.25 -1.92
CA LYS A 180 13.50 -21.03 -1.52
C LYS A 180 13.71 -19.56 -1.19
N TYR A 181 13.96 -19.27 0.09
CA TYR A 181 14.34 -17.94 0.57
C TYR A 181 15.86 -17.88 0.78
N ALA A 182 16.44 -16.69 0.68
CA ALA A 182 17.78 -16.44 1.22
C ALA A 182 17.75 -16.66 2.75
N LYS A 183 18.87 -17.00 3.38
CA LYS A 183 18.87 -17.22 4.83
C LYS A 183 18.61 -15.88 5.53
N ALA A 184 17.84 -15.90 6.62
CA ALA A 184 17.52 -14.69 7.37
C ALA A 184 18.79 -13.98 7.87
N ARG A 185 19.79 -14.74 8.33
CA ARG A 185 21.10 -14.19 8.72
C ARG A 185 21.80 -13.42 7.60
N ASP A 186 21.83 -13.99 6.39
CA ASP A 186 22.49 -13.35 5.24
C ASP A 186 21.78 -12.04 4.86
N ILE A 187 20.45 -12.00 4.98
CA ILE A 187 19.66 -10.78 4.76
C ILE A 187 20.00 -9.73 5.82
N MET A 188 20.05 -10.12 7.08
CA MET A 188 20.23 -9.19 8.20
C MET A 188 21.66 -8.67 8.35
N ASN A 189 22.65 -9.44 7.91
CA ASN A 189 24.06 -9.08 8.01
C ASN A 189 24.61 -8.43 6.73
N GLY A 190 23.83 -8.42 5.65
CA GLY A 190 24.16 -7.76 4.38
C GLY A 190 23.52 -6.38 4.22
N ASN A 191 23.69 -5.76 3.04
CA ASN A 191 23.10 -4.45 2.71
C ASN A 191 21.67 -4.60 2.20
N SER A 192 20.82 -5.27 2.97
CA SER A 192 19.42 -5.48 2.61
C SER A 192 18.52 -4.34 3.10
N THR A 193 17.37 -4.19 2.46
CA THR A 193 16.31 -3.29 2.92
C THR A 193 15.83 -3.64 4.32
N ALA A 194 15.79 -4.93 4.66
CA ALA A 194 15.41 -5.38 6.00
C ALA A 194 16.44 -4.97 7.06
N ALA A 195 17.74 -5.09 6.75
CA ALA A 195 18.82 -4.64 7.62
C ALA A 195 18.80 -3.11 7.81
N THR A 196 18.61 -2.37 6.71
CA THR A 196 18.51 -0.90 6.73
C THR A 196 17.30 -0.45 7.56
N CYS A 197 16.14 -1.05 7.34
CA CYS A 197 14.92 -0.83 8.09
C CYS A 197 15.09 -1.15 9.59
N PHE A 198 15.80 -2.23 9.91
CA PHE A 198 16.14 -2.53 11.30
C PHE A 198 17.05 -1.49 11.93
N GLN A 199 18.01 -0.91 11.19
CA GLN A 199 18.91 0.12 11.71
C GLN A 199 18.20 1.47 11.89
N SER A 200 17.40 1.90 10.92
CA SER A 200 16.64 3.16 11.01
C SER A 200 15.59 3.12 12.11
N GLY A 201 14.92 1.98 12.27
CA GLY A 201 13.76 1.87 13.17
C GLY A 201 12.44 2.33 12.55
N ASP A 202 12.46 2.79 11.30
CA ASP A 202 11.30 3.26 10.55
C ASP A 202 10.84 2.24 9.51
N SER A 203 9.56 2.30 9.12
CA SER A 203 9.09 1.60 7.92
C SER A 203 9.84 2.09 6.68
N LEU A 204 10.07 1.18 5.73
CA LEU A 204 10.76 1.48 4.50
C LEU A 204 10.04 0.82 3.33
N LEU A 205 9.47 1.65 2.44
CA LEU A 205 8.93 1.22 1.16
C LEU A 205 9.88 1.61 0.03
N ILE A 206 10.39 0.60 -0.69
CA ILE A 206 11.07 0.78 -1.98
C ILE A 206 10.07 0.42 -3.08
N PRO A 207 9.51 1.41 -3.80
CA PRO A 207 8.44 1.18 -4.78
C PRO A 207 8.97 0.60 -6.09
N ASP A 208 10.26 0.80 -6.37
CA ASP A 208 10.98 0.18 -7.47
C ASP A 208 12.40 -0.19 -7.00
N ILE A 209 12.72 -1.47 -6.98
CA ILE A 209 14.04 -1.98 -6.57
C ILE A 209 15.19 -1.35 -7.36
N ARG A 210 14.96 -0.93 -8.62
CA ARG A 210 15.98 -0.25 -9.44
C ARG A 210 16.36 1.11 -8.88
N LYS A 211 15.39 1.82 -8.30
CA LYS A 211 15.63 3.09 -7.60
C LYS A 211 16.37 2.83 -6.30
N GLY A 212 15.94 1.81 -5.54
CA GLY A 212 16.62 1.40 -4.30
C GLY A 212 18.09 1.01 -4.50
N ILE A 213 18.45 0.39 -5.63
CA ILE A 213 19.84 0.08 -5.98
C ILE A 213 20.66 1.36 -6.20
N LYS A 214 20.12 2.33 -6.95
CA LYS A 214 20.82 3.60 -7.20
C LYS A 214 21.05 4.40 -5.91
N GLU A 215 20.15 4.25 -4.95
CA GLU A 215 20.20 4.93 -3.65
C GLU A 215 20.96 4.12 -2.59
N ASN A 216 21.57 2.99 -2.95
CA ASN A 216 22.26 2.06 -2.03
C ASN A 216 21.37 1.54 -0.87
N MET A 217 20.05 1.52 -1.06
CA MET A 217 19.07 1.03 -0.07
C MET A 217 18.57 -0.41 -0.35
N PHE A 218 19.07 -1.04 -1.42
CA PHE A 218 18.69 -2.39 -1.82
C PHE A 218 19.85 -3.16 -2.44
N GLU A 219 20.15 -4.34 -1.89
CA GLU A 219 21.06 -5.31 -2.49
C GLU A 219 20.31 -6.45 -3.22
N HIS A 220 20.88 -6.87 -4.34
CA HIS A 220 20.31 -7.85 -5.24
C HIS A 220 20.26 -9.28 -4.66
N SER A 221 19.07 -9.76 -4.29
CA SER A 221 18.82 -11.19 -4.20
C SER A 221 18.91 -11.86 -5.59
N LYS A 222 19.17 -13.18 -5.64
CA LYS A 222 19.16 -13.94 -6.91
C LYS A 222 17.87 -13.70 -7.69
N ARG A 223 16.73 -13.73 -6.98
CA ARG A 223 15.40 -13.54 -7.57
C ARG A 223 15.14 -12.10 -8.04
N SER A 224 15.66 -11.09 -7.35
CA SER A 224 15.52 -9.70 -7.81
C SER A 224 16.38 -9.41 -9.04
N ARG A 225 17.53 -10.07 -9.19
CA ARG A 225 18.33 -10.04 -10.44
C ARG A 225 17.55 -10.62 -11.61
N ASP A 226 16.92 -11.77 -11.42
CA ASP A 226 16.14 -12.43 -12.46
C ASP A 226 14.90 -11.62 -12.86
N ALA A 227 14.22 -11.00 -11.88
CA ALA A 227 12.98 -10.27 -12.10
C ALA A 227 13.15 -8.85 -12.66
N LYS A 228 14.33 -8.21 -12.46
CA LYS A 228 14.71 -6.86 -12.94
C LYS A 228 13.88 -5.67 -12.45
N GLN A 229 12.66 -5.90 -11.96
CA GLN A 229 11.76 -4.93 -11.34
C GLN A 229 11.04 -5.56 -10.15
N GLY A 230 10.45 -4.74 -9.30
CA GLY A 230 9.86 -5.19 -8.05
C GLY A 230 9.76 -4.07 -7.03
N SER A 231 9.11 -4.36 -5.91
CA SER A 231 9.02 -3.46 -4.77
C SER A 231 9.20 -4.25 -3.47
N ILE A 232 9.72 -3.59 -2.44
CA ILE A 232 9.87 -4.19 -1.11
C ILE A 232 9.40 -3.21 -0.06
N TYR A 233 8.64 -3.71 0.89
CA TYR A 233 8.22 -3.01 2.10
C TYR A 233 8.78 -3.76 3.31
N CYS A 234 9.33 -3.03 4.27
CA CYS A 234 9.79 -3.55 5.54
C CYS A 234 9.29 -2.67 6.70
N LYS A 235 8.90 -3.30 7.81
CA LYS A 235 8.58 -2.65 9.08
C LYS A 235 9.36 -3.33 10.20
N PRO A 236 10.16 -2.59 10.98
CA PRO A 236 10.84 -3.15 12.13
C PRO A 236 9.88 -3.15 13.32
N VAL A 237 9.84 -4.23 14.08
CA VAL A 237 8.98 -4.36 15.26
C VAL A 237 9.83 -4.77 16.45
N ARG A 238 9.89 -3.91 17.47
CA ARG A 238 10.67 -4.13 18.69
C ARG A 238 9.74 -4.14 19.89
N ILE A 239 9.71 -5.25 20.60
CA ILE A 239 8.74 -5.50 21.67
C ILE A 239 9.50 -5.86 22.94
N THR A 240 9.23 -5.13 24.03
CA THR A 240 9.80 -5.43 25.34
C THR A 240 8.71 -6.00 26.24
N VAL A 241 8.93 -7.21 26.77
CA VAL A 241 8.07 -7.86 27.78
C VAL A 241 8.91 -8.15 29.01
N ASN A 242 8.66 -7.44 30.10
CA ASN A 242 9.40 -7.56 31.37
C ASN A 242 10.93 -7.66 31.19
N ASN A 243 11.53 -6.66 30.53
CA ASN A 243 12.97 -6.56 30.21
C ASN A 243 13.51 -7.60 29.19
N CYS A 244 12.67 -8.50 28.67
CA CYS A 244 13.02 -9.33 27.53
C CYS A 244 12.67 -8.61 26.22
N ASN A 245 13.66 -8.42 25.35
CA ASN A 245 13.48 -7.77 24.05
C ASN A 245 13.27 -8.82 22.95
N TYR A 246 12.22 -8.64 22.19
CA TYR A 246 11.90 -9.42 21.00
C TYR A 246 11.99 -8.49 19.78
N VAL A 247 12.76 -8.89 18.78
CA VAL A 247 12.99 -8.11 17.57
C VAL A 247 12.46 -8.89 16.37
N TYR A 248 11.61 -8.25 15.60
CA TYR A 248 11.05 -8.78 14.37
C TYR A 248 11.19 -7.81 13.22
N ILE A 249 11.15 -8.33 11.99
CA ILE A 249 11.05 -7.54 10.77
C ILE A 249 9.96 -8.17 9.92
N PHE A 250 8.88 -7.42 9.75
CA PHE A 250 7.82 -7.75 8.82
C PHE A 250 8.22 -7.26 7.43
N SER A 251 8.07 -8.11 6.40
CA SER A 251 8.42 -7.75 5.03
C SER A 251 7.43 -8.26 4.01
N ILE A 252 7.19 -7.43 3.00
CA ILE A 252 6.44 -7.75 1.78
C ILE A 252 7.36 -7.46 0.61
N ALA A 253 7.79 -8.50 -0.10
CA ALA A 253 8.59 -8.40 -1.31
C ALA A 253 7.76 -8.83 -2.53
N VAL A 254 7.72 -7.99 -3.55
CA VAL A 254 7.03 -8.27 -4.83
C VAL A 254 8.05 -8.24 -5.94
N TYR A 255 8.11 -9.32 -6.72
CA TYR A 255 9.09 -9.52 -7.79
C TYR A 255 8.41 -9.45 -9.15
N GLY A 256 8.98 -8.72 -10.10
CA GLY A 256 8.45 -8.63 -11.47
C GLY A 256 7.22 -7.72 -11.62
N GLN A 257 6.71 -7.16 -10.52
CA GLN A 257 5.64 -6.16 -10.47
C GLN A 257 5.93 -5.17 -9.34
N ASN A 258 5.47 -3.93 -9.47
CA ASN A 258 5.56 -2.93 -8.40
C ASN A 258 4.21 -2.85 -7.68
N ILE A 259 4.20 -2.80 -6.34
CA ILE A 259 2.97 -2.60 -5.55
C ILE A 259 2.30 -1.29 -5.95
N CYS A 260 3.09 -0.23 -6.14
CA CYS A 260 2.59 1.07 -6.56
C CYS A 260 3.30 1.51 -7.86
N PRO A 261 2.57 1.87 -8.93
CA PRO A 261 3.15 2.64 -10.01
C PRO A 261 3.43 4.04 -9.46
N ALA A 262 4.71 4.37 -9.26
CA ALA A 262 5.18 5.66 -8.73
C ALA A 262 4.96 6.80 -9.74
N ASP A 263 3.70 7.11 -10.04
CA ASP A 263 3.31 8.16 -10.97
C ASP A 263 3.12 9.52 -10.24
N SER A 264 2.91 9.51 -8.91
CA SER A 264 2.88 10.70 -8.06
C SER A 264 3.39 10.41 -6.64
N ASN A 265 3.91 11.44 -5.94
CA ASN A 265 4.32 11.33 -4.53
C ASN A 265 3.13 11.07 -3.58
N GLU A 266 1.92 11.50 -3.95
CA GLU A 266 0.73 11.28 -3.13
C GLU A 266 0.29 9.82 -3.16
N ASP A 267 0.30 9.17 -4.33
CA ASP A 267 -0.07 7.77 -4.46
C ASP A 267 0.94 6.85 -3.78
N PHE A 268 2.22 7.25 -3.78
CA PHE A 268 3.27 6.58 -3.01
C PHE A 268 2.96 6.61 -1.51
N LYS A 269 2.71 7.79 -0.94
CA LYS A 269 2.38 7.94 0.49
C LYS A 269 1.08 7.21 0.86
N ALA A 270 0.08 7.25 -0.01
CA ALA A 270 -1.16 6.51 0.23
C ALA A 270 -0.92 5.00 0.26
N CYS A 271 -0.07 4.48 -0.63
CA CYS A 271 0.32 3.07 -0.62
C CYS A 271 1.11 2.71 0.65
N GLU A 272 2.05 3.55 1.06
CA GLU A 272 2.83 3.37 2.28
C GLU A 272 1.93 3.31 3.52
N ASN A 273 1.00 4.25 3.67
CA ASN A 273 0.02 4.27 4.77
C ASN A 273 -0.81 2.98 4.82
N VAL A 274 -1.27 2.48 3.67
CA VAL A 274 -2.03 1.22 3.61
C VAL A 274 -1.19 0.02 4.07
N LEU A 275 0.09 -0.01 3.71
CA LEU A 275 1.01 -1.08 4.14
C LEU A 275 1.35 -0.95 5.62
N ASP A 276 1.49 0.27 6.14
CA ASP A 276 1.67 0.55 7.56
C ASP A 276 0.45 0.12 8.39
N ASP A 277 -0.78 0.42 7.95
CA ASP A 277 -1.99 -0.03 8.64
C ASP A 277 -2.05 -1.57 8.75
N ILE A 278 -1.59 -2.28 7.70
CA ILE A 278 -1.48 -3.75 7.70
C ILE A 278 -0.38 -4.19 8.66
N ALA A 279 0.78 -3.53 8.63
CA ALA A 279 1.92 -3.85 9.47
C ALA A 279 1.62 -3.63 10.96
N ASP A 280 0.87 -2.59 11.32
CA ASP A 280 0.42 -2.33 12.68
C ASP A 280 -0.49 -3.46 13.17
N ARG A 281 -1.27 -4.07 12.27
CA ARG A 281 -2.09 -5.23 12.62
C ARG A 281 -1.25 -6.49 12.83
N VAL A 282 -0.17 -6.66 12.07
CA VAL A 282 0.83 -7.72 12.30
C VAL A 282 1.54 -7.49 13.63
N GLU A 283 1.98 -6.26 13.91
CA GLU A 283 2.65 -5.86 15.14
C GLU A 283 1.81 -6.18 16.37
N LEU A 284 0.51 -5.86 16.35
CA LEU A 284 -0.40 -6.20 17.46
C LEU A 284 -0.43 -7.71 17.77
N GLU A 285 -0.39 -8.56 16.75
CA GLU A 285 -0.34 -10.00 16.96
C GLU A 285 1.07 -10.48 17.34
N LEU A 286 2.13 -9.77 16.95
CA LEU A 286 3.50 -9.99 17.44
C LEU A 286 3.67 -9.62 18.91
N TYR A 287 2.95 -8.64 19.44
CA TYR A 287 2.87 -8.37 20.88
C TYR A 287 2.30 -9.58 21.61
N LEU A 288 1.15 -10.10 21.14
CA LEU A 288 0.54 -11.27 21.73
C LEU A 288 1.45 -12.51 21.62
N HIS A 289 2.14 -12.65 20.49
CA HIS A 289 3.13 -13.70 20.27
C HIS A 289 4.28 -13.63 21.27
N SER A 290 4.84 -12.45 21.47
CA SER A 290 5.97 -12.21 22.37
C SER A 290 5.57 -12.41 23.83
N MET A 291 4.39 -11.93 24.24
CA MET A 291 3.83 -12.18 25.57
C MET A 291 3.59 -13.67 25.83
N ARG A 292 3.10 -14.41 24.82
CA ARG A 292 2.91 -15.86 24.92
C ARG A 292 4.25 -16.59 25.04
N LYS A 293 5.24 -16.25 24.20
CA LYS A 293 6.62 -16.79 24.29
C LYS A 293 7.24 -16.51 25.66
N TYR A 294 7.08 -15.30 26.19
CA TYR A 294 7.57 -14.93 27.52
C TYR A 294 6.94 -15.77 28.63
N ARG A 295 5.59 -15.83 28.67
CA ARG A 295 4.85 -16.50 29.75
C ARG A 295 5.04 -18.01 29.77
N PHE A 296 5.11 -18.63 28.59
CA PHE A 296 5.17 -20.09 28.52
C PHE A 296 6.54 -20.64 28.24
N GLN A 297 7.56 -19.78 28.05
CA GLN A 297 8.89 -20.13 27.57
C GLN A 297 8.75 -21.28 26.57
N ASP A 298 8.25 -21.03 25.35
CA ASP A 298 8.17 -22.12 24.37
C ASP A 298 9.60 -22.63 24.12
N ILE A 299 10.00 -23.68 24.86
CA ILE A 299 11.24 -24.43 24.77
C ILE A 299 11.13 -25.24 23.47
N SER A 300 11.21 -24.56 22.33
CA SER A 300 11.20 -25.19 21.01
C SER A 300 12.36 -24.73 20.14
N THR A 301 13.46 -24.26 20.76
CA THR A 301 14.71 -23.92 20.06
C THR A 301 15.96 -24.53 20.70
N SER A 302 15.84 -25.76 21.22
CA SER A 302 17.00 -26.62 21.56
C SER A 302 16.94 -28.04 20.98
N ARG A 303 15.95 -28.38 20.14
CA ARG A 303 15.83 -29.74 19.55
C ARG A 303 15.94 -29.87 18.03
N GLU A 304 16.08 -28.77 17.27
CA GLU A 304 16.36 -28.85 15.82
C GLU A 304 17.85 -28.67 15.47
N GLY A 305 18.72 -28.55 16.47
CA GLY A 305 20.18 -28.40 16.28
C GLY A 305 21.01 -29.69 16.38
N SER A 306 20.40 -30.84 16.67
CA SER A 306 21.14 -32.09 16.95
C SER A 306 20.74 -33.30 16.09
N ALA A 307 19.97 -33.10 15.00
CA ALA A 307 19.48 -34.21 14.16
C ALA A 307 20.14 -34.29 12.78
N ASN A 308 21.29 -33.63 12.55
CA ASN A 308 22.05 -33.72 11.30
C ASN A 308 23.56 -33.93 11.52
N ALA A 309 23.93 -34.59 12.63
CA ALA A 309 25.33 -34.92 12.92
C ALA A 309 25.44 -36.37 13.38
N GLU A 310 24.97 -37.31 12.56
CA GLU A 310 25.38 -38.71 12.55
C GLU A 310 25.00 -39.26 11.17
N ASP A 311 25.82 -40.17 10.65
CA ASP A 311 25.78 -40.79 9.32
C ASP A 311 26.38 -40.01 8.14
N ILE A 312 27.72 -39.84 8.14
CA ILE A 312 28.58 -40.35 7.04
C ILE A 312 29.92 -40.80 7.65
N SER A 313 30.00 -42.07 8.06
CA SER A 313 31.26 -42.80 8.14
C SER A 313 31.01 -44.29 7.89
N THR A 314 30.99 -44.65 6.61
CA THR A 314 31.53 -45.91 6.05
C THR A 314 31.62 -45.78 4.54
#